data_AF-A0A194R2T7-F1
#
_entry.id   AF-A0A194R2T7-F1
#
_cell.length_a   1.000
_cell.length_b   1.000
_cell.length_c   1.000
_cell.angle_alpha   90.00
_cell.angle_beta   90.00
_cell.angle_gamma   90.00
#
_symmetry.space_group_name_H-M   'P 1'
#
loop_
_entity.id
_entity.type
_entity.pdbx_description
1 polymer ?
#
loop_
_entity_poly.entity_id
_entity_poly.type
_entity_poly.pdbx_seq_one_letter_code
_entity_poly.pdbx_strand_id
1 'polypeptide(L)'
;MLLPIFHFSAMAVDAYAFWYDQTYVDLPFSNPLVKELPLKSRSMFLTMWCLILQITYHMIAFLNDVFGTNAASPKKKPTIRLIKDVLFSIAFPVAMYVSGTFWGIYAIDKDLIYPDYIAKLYPEWVNHVLHTTIAIFMFIELLMTNRSYPSRKVGLSVMSTFIISYISFYLTVYFKTGTWAYPLFDELNWPLRIVFLLFSYLLVIAIYILAEKINYIVTGSKTEKTLSGKQKKR
;
A
#
# COMPACT_ATOMS: atom_id res chain seq x y z
N MET A 1 17.94 15.82 6.65
CA MET A 1 17.82 16.21 5.23
C MET A 1 17.36 15.05 4.33
N LEU A 2 17.81 13.80 4.54
CA LEU A 2 17.43 12.67 3.68
C LEU A 2 15.94 12.28 3.75
N LEU A 3 15.31 12.25 4.93
CA LEU A 3 13.91 11.83 5.09
C LEU A 3 12.89 12.74 4.35
N PRO A 4 12.94 14.09 4.49
CA PRO A 4 12.03 14.95 3.73
C PRO A 4 12.15 14.77 2.22
N ILE A 5 13.37 14.64 1.70
CA ILE A 5 13.61 14.44 0.27
C ILE A 5 13.02 13.10 -0.18
N PHE A 6 13.24 12.03 0.58
CA PHE A 6 12.69 10.71 0.30
C PHE A 6 11.16 10.72 0.25
N HIS A 7 10.49 11.20 1.31
CA HIS A 7 9.02 11.20 1.36
C HIS A 7 8.40 12.08 0.28
N PHE A 8 8.97 13.26 0.02
CA PHE A 8 8.49 14.12 -1.07
C PHE A 8 8.66 13.45 -2.43
N SER A 9 9.82 12.82 -2.69
CA SER A 9 10.08 12.14 -3.96
C SER A 9 9.15 10.95 -4.16
N ALA A 10 8.94 10.13 -3.13
CA ALA A 10 8.02 8.99 -3.18
C ALA A 10 6.59 9.45 -3.48
N MET A 11 6.11 10.47 -2.75
CA MET A 11 4.81 11.10 -3.00
C MET A 11 4.70 11.63 -4.43
N ALA A 12 5.72 12.32 -4.94
CA ALA A 12 5.71 12.91 -6.27
C ALA A 12 5.68 11.85 -7.38
N VAL A 13 6.45 10.76 -7.23
CA VAL A 13 6.44 9.63 -8.18
C VAL A 13 5.08 8.96 -8.22
N ASP A 14 4.51 8.64 -7.06
CA ASP A 14 3.20 7.97 -6.98
C ASP A 14 2.08 8.88 -7.53
N ALA A 15 2.11 10.19 -7.20
CA ALA A 15 1.15 11.16 -7.69
C ALA A 15 1.28 11.39 -9.21
N TYR A 16 2.50 11.36 -9.75
CA TYR A 16 2.72 11.47 -11.18
C TYR A 16 2.20 10.24 -11.93
N ALA A 17 2.43 9.03 -11.40
CA ALA A 17 1.86 7.81 -11.97
C ALA A 17 0.33 7.81 -11.91
N PHE A 18 -0.27 8.28 -10.81
CA PHE A 18 -1.72 8.44 -10.70
C PHE A 18 -2.26 9.43 -11.75
N TRP A 19 -1.65 10.61 -11.86
CA TRP A 19 -2.04 11.60 -12.87
C TRP A 19 -1.92 11.04 -14.29
N TYR A 20 -0.82 10.33 -14.60
CA TYR A 20 -0.60 9.73 -15.91
C TYR A 20 -1.67 8.66 -16.22
N ASP A 21 -1.93 7.73 -15.31
CA ASP A 21 -2.97 6.71 -15.46
C ASP A 21 -4.34 7.34 -15.75
N GLN A 22 -4.70 8.37 -14.98
CA GLN A 22 -6.00 9.03 -15.13
C GLN A 22 -6.10 9.88 -16.40
N THR A 23 -4.98 10.37 -16.92
CA THR A 23 -4.95 11.25 -18.10
C THR A 23 -4.83 10.48 -19.41
N TYR A 24 -3.94 9.48 -19.47
CA TYR A 24 -3.50 8.87 -20.72
C TYR A 24 -3.90 7.41 -20.90
N VAL A 25 -4.39 6.74 -19.85
CA VAL A 25 -4.81 5.35 -19.93
C VAL A 25 -6.33 5.28 -19.91
N ASP A 26 -6.92 4.55 -20.85
CA ASP A 26 -8.36 4.27 -20.88
C ASP A 26 -8.60 2.76 -20.95
N LEU A 27 -9.25 2.21 -19.93
CA LEU A 27 -9.54 0.77 -19.86
C LEU A 27 -10.76 0.43 -20.72
N PRO A 28 -10.71 -0.65 -21.52
CA PRO A 28 -11.75 -0.99 -22.49
C PRO A 28 -12.92 -1.76 -21.86
N PHE A 29 -13.47 -1.26 -20.74
CA PHE A 29 -14.66 -1.87 -20.16
C PHE A 29 -15.87 -1.71 -21.09
N SER A 30 -16.63 -2.78 -21.30
CA SER A 30 -17.86 -2.74 -22.12
C SER A 30 -19.07 -2.28 -21.31
N ASN A 31 -19.14 -2.62 -20.02
CA ASN A 31 -20.28 -2.33 -19.15
C ASN A 31 -20.39 -0.82 -18.84
N PRO A 32 -21.49 -0.13 -19.19
CA PRO A 32 -21.68 1.29 -18.91
C PRO A 32 -21.59 1.65 -17.43
N LEU A 33 -22.15 0.81 -16.55
CA LEU A 33 -22.12 1.04 -15.10
C LEU A 33 -20.70 1.01 -14.53
N VAL A 34 -19.80 0.22 -15.15
CA VAL A 34 -18.39 0.19 -14.78
C VAL A 34 -17.67 1.46 -15.25
N LYS A 35 -18.01 1.99 -16.43
CA LYS A 35 -17.44 3.25 -16.96
C LYS A 35 -17.78 4.46 -16.08
N GLU A 36 -18.94 4.44 -15.44
CA GLU A 36 -19.40 5.51 -14.55
C GLU A 36 -18.76 5.47 -13.15
N LEU A 37 -18.04 4.39 -12.81
CA LEU A 37 -17.36 4.31 -11.52
C LEU A 37 -16.27 5.38 -11.39
N PRO A 38 -16.00 5.87 -10.16
CA PRO A 38 -14.95 6.85 -9.91
C PRO A 38 -13.59 6.42 -10.44
N LEU A 39 -12.76 7.42 -10.75
CA LEU A 39 -11.40 7.24 -11.27
C LEU A 39 -11.34 6.50 -12.60
N LYS A 40 -12.28 6.79 -13.52
CA LYS A 40 -12.42 6.11 -14.82
C LYS A 40 -12.43 4.57 -14.66
N SER A 41 -13.32 4.07 -13.81
CA SER A 41 -13.40 2.65 -13.42
C SER A 41 -12.32 2.13 -12.47
N ARG A 42 -11.21 2.84 -12.26
CA ARG A 42 -10.07 2.28 -11.50
C ARG A 42 -10.36 2.11 -10.00
N SER A 43 -11.41 2.73 -9.48
CA SER A 43 -11.85 2.51 -8.09
C SER A 43 -12.17 1.05 -7.78
N MET A 44 -12.45 0.19 -8.77
CA MET A 44 -12.64 -1.26 -8.57
C MET A 44 -11.35 -2.03 -8.29
N PHE A 45 -10.17 -1.43 -8.49
CA PHE A 45 -8.87 -2.08 -8.33
C PHE A 45 -8.23 -1.70 -7.00
N LEU A 46 -7.83 -2.70 -6.19
CA LEU A 46 -7.08 -2.47 -4.94
C LEU A 46 -5.81 -1.66 -5.18
N THR A 47 -5.18 -1.82 -6.34
CA THR A 47 -3.98 -1.09 -6.75
C THR A 47 -4.18 0.43 -6.66
N MET A 48 -5.34 0.97 -7.06
CA MET A 48 -5.60 2.42 -6.93
C MET A 48 -5.83 2.86 -5.49
N TRP A 49 -6.54 2.05 -4.70
CA TRP A 49 -6.71 2.32 -3.27
C TRP A 49 -5.35 2.34 -2.57
N CYS A 50 -4.47 1.41 -2.96
CA CYS A 50 -3.10 1.34 -2.46
C CYS A 50 -2.29 2.58 -2.87
N LEU A 51 -2.33 2.99 -4.15
CA LEU A 51 -1.59 4.15 -4.64
C LEU A 51 -2.02 5.44 -3.94
N ILE A 52 -3.33 5.67 -3.79
CA ILE A 52 -3.87 6.83 -3.06
C ILE A 52 -3.43 6.80 -1.59
N LEU A 53 -3.44 5.62 -0.97
CA LEU A 53 -2.92 5.43 0.38
C LEU A 53 -1.41 5.73 0.47
N GLN A 54 -0.61 5.34 -0.53
CA GLN A 54 0.82 5.66 -0.56
C GLN A 54 1.07 7.17 -0.72
N ILE A 55 0.38 7.84 -1.64
CA ILE A 55 0.46 9.30 -1.81
C ILE A 55 0.11 10.00 -0.49
N THR A 56 -0.99 9.60 0.13
CA THR A 56 -1.45 10.17 1.41
C THR A 56 -0.43 9.92 2.51
N TYR A 57 0.08 8.69 2.62
CA TYR A 57 1.07 8.32 3.62
C TYR A 57 2.35 9.15 3.49
N HIS A 58 2.93 9.20 2.29
CA HIS A 58 4.18 9.92 2.05
C HIS A 58 4.01 11.44 2.19
N MET A 59 2.84 11.99 1.85
CA MET A 59 2.51 13.39 2.14
C MET A 59 2.50 13.68 3.65
N ILE A 60 1.80 12.85 4.44
CA ILE A 60 1.78 12.99 5.90
C ILE A 60 3.17 12.76 6.50
N ALA A 61 3.95 11.84 5.93
CA ALA A 61 5.33 11.59 6.34
C ALA A 61 6.25 12.79 6.09
N PHE A 62 6.15 13.40 4.91
CA PHE A 62 6.86 14.63 4.58
C PHE A 62 6.49 15.78 5.53
N LEU A 63 5.20 15.99 5.77
CA LEU A 63 4.74 17.02 6.70
C LEU A 63 5.23 16.76 8.14
N ASN A 64 5.27 15.50 8.58
CA ASN A 64 5.86 15.14 9.86
C ASN A 64 7.37 15.42 9.91
N ASP A 65 8.08 15.32 8.80
CA ASP A 65 9.51 15.61 8.79
C ASP A 65 9.80 17.11 8.88
N VAL A 66 8.92 17.95 8.32
CA VAL A 66 9.04 19.41 8.35
C VAL A 66 8.56 19.99 9.69
N PHE A 67 7.42 19.52 10.20
CA PHE A 67 6.74 20.12 11.35
C PHE A 67 6.71 19.24 12.60
N GLY A 68 6.99 17.94 12.46
CA GLY A 68 6.89 16.94 13.52
C GLY A 68 8.26 16.46 14.01
N THR A 69 8.36 15.17 14.30
CA THR A 69 9.62 14.57 14.74
C THR A 69 9.68 13.07 14.45
N ASN A 70 10.87 12.57 14.14
CA ASN A 70 11.18 11.15 14.03
C ASN A 70 12.19 10.68 15.11
N ALA A 71 12.35 11.45 16.19
CA ALA A 71 13.19 11.06 17.31
C ALA A 71 12.70 9.72 17.90
N ALA A 72 13.62 8.85 18.33
CA ALA A 72 13.27 7.56 18.91
C ALA A 72 12.47 7.70 20.23
N SER A 73 12.77 8.74 21.02
CA SER A 73 12.11 9.00 22.30
C SER A 73 11.81 10.50 22.46
N PRO A 74 10.80 11.04 21.74
CA PRO A 74 10.41 12.43 21.87
C PRO A 74 9.69 12.66 23.21
N LYS A 75 9.92 13.82 23.85
CA LYS A 75 9.23 14.18 25.12
C LYS A 75 7.71 14.21 24.97
N LYS A 76 7.21 14.68 23.83
CA LYS A 76 5.79 14.67 23.44
C LYS A 76 5.70 14.27 21.97
N LYS A 77 4.87 13.29 21.65
CA LYS A 77 4.60 12.89 20.26
C LYS A 77 3.58 13.86 19.66
N PRO A 78 3.90 14.58 18.56
CA PRO A 78 2.93 15.46 17.91
C PRO A 78 1.85 14.63 17.22
N THR A 79 0.64 15.17 17.06
CA THR A 79 -0.51 14.46 16.46
C THR A 79 -0.20 13.95 15.06
N ILE A 80 0.51 14.74 14.24
CA ILE A 80 0.91 14.33 12.89
C ILE A 80 1.76 13.06 12.87
N ARG A 81 2.57 12.88 13.92
CA ARG A 81 3.39 11.69 14.09
C ARG A 81 2.55 10.46 14.42
N LEU A 82 1.53 10.62 15.25
CA LEU A 82 0.60 9.55 15.58
C LEU A 82 -0.22 9.12 14.36
N ILE A 83 -0.71 10.08 13.57
CA ILE A 83 -1.43 9.81 12.31
C ILE A 83 -0.53 9.05 11.35
N LYS A 84 0.72 9.50 11.16
CA LYS A 84 1.70 8.81 10.32
C LYS A 84 1.90 7.36 10.76
N ASP A 85 2.14 7.14 12.04
CA ASP A 85 2.43 5.80 12.58
C ASP A 85 1.21 4.86 12.44
N VAL A 86 -0.01 5.37 12.58
CA VAL A 86 -1.26 4.61 12.33
C VAL A 86 -1.44 4.34 10.83
N LEU A 87 -1.24 5.32 9.94
CA LEU A 87 -1.38 5.11 8.50
C LEU A 87 -0.39 4.08 7.96
N PHE A 88 0.84 4.05 8.48
CA PHE A 88 1.81 3.02 8.10
C PHE A 88 1.25 1.61 8.31
N SER A 89 0.48 1.41 9.39
CA SER A 89 -0.09 0.11 9.78
C SER A 89 -1.05 -0.45 8.73
N ILE A 90 -1.51 0.38 7.80
CA ILE A 90 -2.30 0.02 6.62
C ILE A 90 -1.41 0.06 5.36
N ALA A 91 -0.68 1.15 5.16
CA ALA A 91 0.06 1.44 3.93
C ALA A 91 1.10 0.37 3.61
N PHE A 92 1.83 -0.10 4.63
CA PHE A 92 2.87 -1.11 4.45
C PHE A 92 2.29 -2.47 4.04
N PRO A 93 1.39 -3.10 4.83
CA PRO A 93 0.92 -4.42 4.49
C PRO A 93 0.11 -4.45 3.18
N VAL A 94 -0.62 -3.39 2.85
CA VAL A 94 -1.33 -3.28 1.57
C VAL A 94 -0.34 -3.17 0.40
N ALA A 95 0.72 -2.35 0.50
CA ALA A 95 1.72 -2.23 -0.58
C ALA A 95 2.43 -3.56 -0.85
N MET A 96 2.86 -4.25 0.21
CA MET A 96 3.51 -5.56 0.09
C MET A 96 2.56 -6.61 -0.49
N TYR A 97 1.28 -6.59 -0.08
CA TYR A 97 0.27 -7.51 -0.61
C TYR A 97 -0.05 -7.24 -2.09
N VAL A 98 -0.25 -5.99 -2.49
CA VAL A 98 -0.50 -5.62 -3.89
C VAL A 98 0.68 -6.05 -4.76
N SER A 99 1.90 -5.72 -4.35
CA SER A 99 3.10 -6.09 -5.08
C SER A 99 3.30 -7.61 -5.16
N GLY A 100 3.27 -8.29 -4.02
CA GLY A 100 3.50 -9.74 -3.95
C GLY A 100 2.44 -10.54 -4.70
N THR A 101 1.17 -10.18 -4.55
CA THR A 101 0.07 -10.88 -5.23
C THR A 101 0.08 -10.60 -6.73
N PHE A 102 0.33 -9.34 -7.15
CA PHE A 102 0.43 -9.01 -8.56
C PHE A 102 1.53 -9.80 -9.25
N TRP A 103 2.77 -9.70 -8.76
CA TRP A 103 3.91 -10.39 -9.39
C TRP A 103 3.85 -11.91 -9.22
N GLY A 104 3.29 -12.40 -8.11
CA GLY A 104 3.07 -13.83 -7.89
C GLY A 104 2.09 -14.43 -8.90
N ILE A 105 0.94 -13.79 -9.11
CA ILE A 105 -0.03 -14.23 -10.13
C ILE A 105 0.56 -14.04 -11.52
N TYR A 106 1.16 -12.88 -11.80
CA TYR A 106 1.81 -12.58 -13.08
C TYR A 106 2.82 -13.66 -13.49
N ALA A 107 3.62 -14.16 -12.55
CA ALA A 107 4.63 -15.19 -12.82
C ALA A 107 4.04 -16.58 -13.07
N ILE A 108 2.84 -16.86 -12.56
CA ILE A 108 2.14 -18.13 -12.77
C ILE A 108 1.36 -18.07 -14.09
N ASP A 109 0.51 -17.05 -14.22
CA ASP A 109 -0.29 -16.78 -15.40
C ASP A 109 -0.62 -15.28 -15.45
N LYS A 110 0.05 -14.58 -16.38
CA LYS A 110 -0.09 -13.15 -16.60
C LYS A 110 -1.51 -12.75 -16.98
N ASP A 111 -2.21 -13.56 -17.76
CA ASP A 111 -3.52 -13.18 -18.30
C ASP A 111 -4.62 -13.13 -17.22
N LEU A 112 -4.39 -13.71 -16.05
CA LEU A 112 -5.31 -13.63 -14.92
C LEU A 112 -5.37 -12.24 -14.27
N ILE A 113 -4.32 -11.41 -14.45
CA ILE A 113 -4.21 -10.11 -13.75
C ILE A 113 -3.78 -8.96 -14.66
N TYR A 114 -3.04 -9.23 -15.72
CA TYR A 114 -2.51 -8.24 -16.66
C TYR A 114 -2.47 -8.74 -18.11
N PRO A 115 -3.64 -9.03 -18.72
CA PRO A 115 -3.74 -9.50 -20.10
C PRO A 115 -2.99 -8.62 -21.11
N ASP A 116 -2.58 -9.19 -22.25
CA ASP A 116 -1.87 -8.46 -23.30
C ASP A 116 -2.59 -7.22 -23.83
N TYR A 117 -3.92 -7.25 -23.91
CA TYR A 117 -4.69 -6.09 -24.34
C TYR A 117 -4.66 -4.95 -23.31
N ILE A 118 -4.49 -5.25 -22.02
CA ILE A 118 -4.25 -4.26 -20.96
C ILE A 118 -2.79 -3.80 -20.98
N ALA A 119 -1.84 -4.72 -21.15
CA ALA A 119 -0.41 -4.41 -21.17
C ALA A 119 -0.06 -3.39 -22.26
N LYS A 120 -0.69 -3.47 -23.43
CA LYS A 120 -0.51 -2.49 -24.52
C LYS A 120 -0.95 -1.06 -24.18
N LEU A 121 -1.80 -0.88 -23.17
CA LEU A 121 -2.32 0.43 -22.75
C LEU A 121 -1.45 1.10 -21.68
N TYR A 122 -0.66 0.31 -20.95
CA TYR A 122 0.15 0.78 -19.84
C TYR A 122 1.62 0.83 -20.23
N PRO A 123 2.29 1.98 -20.09
CA PRO A 123 3.74 2.00 -20.09
C PRO A 123 4.28 1.17 -18.92
N GLU A 124 5.36 0.42 -19.15
CA GLU A 124 5.99 -0.45 -18.14
C GLU A 124 6.34 0.31 -16.85
N TRP A 125 6.78 1.57 -16.95
CA TRP A 125 7.12 2.37 -15.78
C TRP A 125 5.89 2.64 -14.90
N VAL A 126 4.69 2.82 -15.47
CA VAL A 126 3.46 3.00 -14.70
C VAL A 126 3.15 1.71 -13.97
N ASN A 127 3.20 0.57 -14.67
CA ASN A 127 2.97 -0.74 -14.07
C ASN A 127 3.92 -1.00 -12.90
N HIS A 128 5.21 -0.69 -13.06
CA HIS A 128 6.18 -0.80 -11.98
C HIS A 128 5.93 0.16 -10.82
N VAL A 129 5.49 1.41 -11.06
CA VAL A 129 5.11 2.29 -9.94
C VAL A 129 3.95 1.67 -9.16
N LEU A 130 2.92 1.20 -9.86
CA LEU A 130 1.72 0.63 -9.28
C LEU A 130 1.94 -0.69 -8.51
N HIS A 131 2.91 -1.51 -8.93
CA HIS A 131 3.06 -2.88 -8.42
C HIS A 131 4.45 -3.23 -7.87
N THR A 132 5.45 -2.35 -7.98
CA THR A 132 6.81 -2.61 -7.47
C THR A 132 7.28 -1.47 -6.58
N THR A 133 7.28 -0.25 -7.10
CA THR A 133 7.88 0.92 -6.45
C THR A 133 7.20 1.25 -5.12
N ILE A 134 5.87 1.15 -5.04
CA ILE A 134 5.12 1.33 -3.79
C ILE A 134 5.63 0.43 -2.65
N ALA A 135 5.96 -0.83 -2.93
CA ALA A 135 6.46 -1.78 -1.95
C ALA A 135 7.92 -1.46 -1.56
N ILE A 136 8.74 -1.07 -2.54
CA ILE A 136 10.13 -0.64 -2.29
C ILE A 136 10.15 0.60 -1.39
N PHE A 137 9.33 1.62 -1.68
CA PHE A 137 9.24 2.83 -0.85
C PHE A 137 8.80 2.49 0.58
N MET A 138 7.78 1.67 0.75
CA MET A 138 7.34 1.27 2.09
C MET A 138 8.35 0.41 2.84
N PHE A 139 9.14 -0.41 2.13
CA PHE A 139 10.24 -1.16 2.73
C PHE A 139 11.38 -0.24 3.17
N ILE A 140 11.76 0.75 2.35
CA ILE A 140 12.73 1.78 2.73
C ILE A 140 12.22 2.56 3.96
N GLU A 141 10.95 2.96 3.98
CA GLU A 141 10.38 3.67 5.14
C GLU A 141 10.45 2.85 6.43
N LEU A 142 10.14 1.55 6.35
CA LEU A 142 10.25 0.63 7.49
C LEU A 142 11.67 0.63 8.08
N LEU A 143 12.69 0.73 7.23
CA LEU A 143 14.09 0.68 7.64
C LEU A 143 14.63 2.04 8.10
N MET A 144 14.24 3.14 7.45
CA MET A 144 14.85 4.44 7.70
C MET A 144 14.21 5.19 8.86
N THR A 145 12.90 5.13 9.00
CA THR A 145 12.18 5.95 9.96
C THR A 145 12.00 5.23 11.29
N ASN A 146 12.30 5.90 12.41
CA ASN A 146 11.88 5.40 13.72
C ASN A 146 10.37 5.54 13.80
N ARG A 147 9.63 4.54 14.26
CA ARG A 147 8.15 4.50 14.24
C ARG A 147 7.64 4.07 15.60
N SER A 148 6.56 4.67 16.09
CA SER A 148 5.84 4.13 17.24
C SER A 148 4.66 3.34 16.73
N TYR A 149 4.89 2.06 16.45
CA TYR A 149 3.82 1.19 15.96
C TYR A 149 2.61 1.30 16.91
N PRO A 150 1.37 1.46 16.38
CA PRO A 150 0.19 1.42 17.23
C PRO A 150 0.12 0.06 17.92
N SER A 151 -0.67 -0.03 18.99
CA SER A 151 -0.92 -1.34 19.60
C SER A 151 -1.46 -2.30 18.53
N ARG A 152 -1.08 -3.57 18.59
CA ARG A 152 -1.47 -4.57 17.59
C ARG A 152 -2.98 -4.58 17.32
N LYS A 153 -3.79 -4.45 18.38
CA LYS A 153 -5.26 -4.35 18.27
C LYS A 153 -5.70 -3.15 17.43
N VAL A 154 -5.12 -1.96 17.67
CA VAL A 154 -5.47 -0.74 16.91
C VAL A 154 -5.01 -0.87 15.46
N GLY A 155 -3.76 -1.26 15.21
CA GLY A 155 -3.26 -1.36 13.84
C GLY A 155 -3.99 -2.42 13.02
N LEU A 156 -4.24 -3.61 13.59
CA LEU A 156 -5.06 -4.62 12.94
C LEU A 156 -6.50 -4.14 12.74
N SER A 157 -7.12 -3.46 13.72
CA SER A 157 -8.48 -2.93 13.57
C SER A 157 -8.57 -1.97 12.39
N VAL A 158 -7.67 -1.00 12.28
CA VAL A 158 -7.69 0.00 11.21
C VAL A 158 -7.41 -0.65 9.85
N MET A 159 -6.44 -1.57 9.80
CA MET A 159 -6.13 -2.34 8.59
C MET A 159 -7.32 -3.19 8.14
N SER A 160 -7.98 -3.90 9.06
CA SER A 160 -9.16 -4.71 8.77
C SER A 160 -10.32 -3.87 8.28
N THR A 161 -10.57 -2.70 8.88
CA THR A 161 -11.59 -1.77 8.37
C THR A 161 -11.32 -1.39 6.92
N PHE A 162 -10.09 -1.03 6.57
CA PHE A 162 -9.72 -0.68 5.20
C PHE A 162 -9.96 -1.84 4.21
N ILE A 163 -9.50 -3.06 4.55
CA ILE A 163 -9.63 -4.23 3.67
C ILE A 163 -11.11 -4.62 3.52
N ILE A 164 -11.88 -4.63 4.60
CA ILE A 164 -13.31 -4.95 4.57
C ILE A 164 -14.05 -3.92 3.72
N SER A 165 -13.76 -2.63 3.88
CA SER A 165 -14.34 -1.57 3.03
C SER A 165 -14.08 -1.81 1.54
N TYR A 166 -12.83 -2.14 1.18
CA TYR A 166 -12.50 -2.47 -0.22
C TYR A 166 -13.25 -3.72 -0.70
N ILE A 167 -13.25 -4.82 0.06
CA ILE A 167 -13.95 -6.05 -0.33
C ILE A 167 -15.46 -5.82 -0.48
N SER A 168 -16.07 -5.08 0.44
CA SER A 168 -17.49 -4.70 0.34
C SER A 168 -17.77 -3.89 -0.91
N PHE A 169 -16.92 -2.92 -1.25
CA PHE A 169 -17.03 -2.15 -2.49
C PHE A 169 -16.87 -3.05 -3.73
N TYR A 170 -15.82 -3.88 -3.75
CA TYR A 170 -15.51 -4.81 -4.84
C TYR A 170 -16.67 -5.77 -5.14
N LEU A 171 -17.24 -6.39 -4.09
CA LEU A 171 -18.40 -7.27 -4.23
C LEU A 171 -19.65 -6.50 -4.65
N THR A 172 -19.86 -5.28 -4.14
CA THR A 172 -21.00 -4.44 -4.55
C THR A 172 -20.94 -4.10 -6.04
N VAL A 173 -19.75 -3.75 -6.55
CA VAL A 173 -19.56 -3.51 -7.99
C VAL A 173 -19.91 -4.76 -8.78
N TYR A 174 -19.40 -5.92 -8.39
CA TYR A 174 -19.71 -7.17 -9.08
C TYR A 174 -21.21 -7.50 -9.05
N PHE A 175 -21.87 -7.43 -7.88
CA PHE A 175 -23.30 -7.76 -7.79
C PHE A 175 -24.20 -6.81 -8.57
N LYS A 176 -23.75 -5.57 -8.83
CA LYS A 176 -24.49 -4.59 -9.66
C LYS A 176 -24.20 -4.73 -11.15
N THR A 177 -22.99 -5.12 -11.53
CA THR A 177 -22.51 -5.02 -12.92
C THR A 177 -22.18 -6.37 -13.56
N GLY A 178 -22.06 -7.43 -12.77
CA GLY A 178 -21.56 -8.73 -13.22
C GLY A 178 -20.11 -8.71 -13.70
N THR A 179 -19.35 -7.64 -13.42
CA THR A 179 -17.98 -7.45 -13.94
C THR A 179 -16.96 -7.48 -12.81
N TRP A 180 -15.90 -8.28 -12.96
CA TRP A 180 -14.74 -8.30 -12.06
C TRP A 180 -13.66 -7.32 -12.52
N ALA A 181 -12.78 -6.92 -11.60
CA ALA A 181 -11.61 -6.09 -11.95
C ALA A 181 -10.53 -6.89 -12.66
N TYR A 182 -10.45 -8.20 -12.35
CA TYR A 182 -9.42 -9.09 -12.86
C TYR A 182 -10.04 -10.39 -13.39
N PRO A 183 -9.59 -10.89 -14.56
CA PRO A 183 -10.05 -12.16 -15.13
C PRO A 183 -9.93 -13.36 -14.17
N LEU A 184 -8.98 -13.34 -13.23
CA LEU A 184 -8.85 -14.34 -12.18
C LEU A 184 -10.19 -14.72 -11.54
N PHE A 185 -11.05 -13.75 -11.24
CA PHE A 185 -12.31 -14.04 -10.56
C PHE A 185 -13.36 -14.68 -11.48
N ASP A 186 -13.27 -14.52 -12.80
CA ASP A 186 -14.13 -15.22 -13.77
C ASP A 186 -13.84 -16.73 -13.76
N GLU A 187 -12.57 -17.12 -13.60
CA GLU A 187 -12.13 -18.52 -13.56
C GLU A 187 -12.49 -19.25 -12.24
N LEU A 188 -12.71 -18.51 -11.17
CA LEU A 188 -13.02 -19.08 -9.85
C LEU A 188 -14.53 -19.21 -9.65
N ASN A 189 -14.99 -20.39 -9.21
CA ASN A 189 -16.33 -20.53 -8.65
C ASN A 189 -16.43 -19.85 -7.27
N TRP A 190 -17.65 -19.66 -6.76
CA TRP A 190 -17.88 -18.95 -5.50
C TRP A 190 -17.12 -19.51 -4.29
N PRO A 191 -17.10 -20.83 -4.03
CA PRO A 191 -16.27 -21.38 -2.95
C PRO A 191 -14.80 -20.97 -3.05
N LEU A 192 -14.21 -21.05 -4.25
CA LEU A 192 -12.81 -20.66 -4.47
C LEU A 192 -12.60 -19.15 -4.34
N ARG A 193 -13.56 -18.31 -4.77
CA ARG A 193 -13.51 -16.86 -4.56
C ARG A 193 -13.48 -16.52 -3.07
N ILE A 194 -14.29 -17.20 -2.26
CA ILE A 194 -14.31 -17.00 -0.80
C ILE A 194 -12.98 -17.42 -0.18
N VAL A 195 -12.46 -18.60 -0.56
CA VAL A 195 -11.14 -19.07 -0.10
C VAL A 195 -10.04 -18.08 -0.47
N PHE A 196 -10.05 -17.58 -1.71
CA PHE A 196 -9.07 -16.59 -2.18
C PHE A 196 -9.12 -15.30 -1.34
N LEU A 197 -10.32 -14.75 -1.09
CA LEU A 197 -10.48 -13.54 -0.29
C LEU A 197 -10.04 -13.75 1.18
N LEU A 198 -10.38 -14.90 1.77
CA LEU A 198 -9.96 -15.25 3.14
C LEU A 198 -8.44 -15.42 3.24
N PHE A 199 -7.84 -16.16 2.30
CA PHE A 199 -6.39 -16.34 2.23
C PHE A 199 -5.68 -14.99 2.08
N SER A 200 -6.18 -14.13 1.19
CA SER A 200 -5.66 -12.78 0.96
C SER A 200 -5.67 -11.96 2.25
N TYR A 201 -6.79 -11.96 2.98
CA TYR A 201 -6.91 -11.25 4.24
C TYR A 201 -5.93 -11.78 5.31
N LEU A 202 -5.79 -13.10 5.43
CA LEU A 202 -4.82 -13.72 6.35
C LEU A 202 -3.37 -13.39 5.97
N LEU A 203 -3.07 -13.34 4.67
CA LEU A 203 -1.75 -12.94 4.18
C LEU A 203 -1.42 -11.49 4.56
N VAL A 204 -2.39 -10.56 4.42
CA VAL A 204 -2.19 -9.16 4.84
C VAL A 204 -1.95 -9.06 6.36
N ILE A 205 -2.66 -9.86 7.17
CA ILE A 205 -2.38 -9.97 8.62
C ILE A 205 -0.96 -10.48 8.88
N ALA A 206 -0.52 -11.53 8.18
CA ALA A 206 0.83 -12.08 8.34
C ALA A 206 1.91 -11.04 8.00
N ILE A 207 1.72 -10.30 6.90
CA ILE A 207 2.61 -9.21 6.49
C ILE A 207 2.63 -8.10 7.55
N TYR A 208 1.48 -7.71 8.10
CA TYR A 208 1.42 -6.73 9.19
C TYR A 208 2.26 -7.17 10.41
N ILE A 209 2.10 -8.42 10.85
CA ILE A 209 2.82 -8.95 12.01
C ILE A 209 4.33 -9.01 11.73
N LEU A 210 4.72 -9.37 10.51
CA LEU A 210 6.12 -9.35 10.08
C LEU A 210 6.69 -7.92 10.12
N ALA A 211 5.95 -6.94 9.59
CA ALA A 211 6.36 -5.54 9.60
C ALA A 211 6.54 -5.00 11.03
N GLU A 212 5.63 -5.36 11.93
CA GLU A 212 5.72 -5.03 13.35
C GLU A 212 7.00 -5.60 13.99
N LYS A 213 7.32 -6.88 13.73
CA LYS A 213 8.55 -7.52 14.23
C LYS A 213 9.81 -6.86 13.68
N ILE A 214 9.86 -6.61 12.37
CA ILE A 214 11.01 -5.93 11.73
C ILE A 214 11.19 -4.54 12.34
N ASN A 215 10.10 -3.80 12.56
CA ASN A 215 10.15 -2.48 13.18
C ASN A 215 10.80 -2.50 14.57
N TYR A 216 10.46 -3.49 15.41
CA TYR A 216 11.07 -3.64 16.73
C TYR A 216 12.58 -3.92 16.64
N ILE A 217 13.01 -4.80 15.71
CA ILE A 217 14.43 -5.10 15.49
C ILE A 217 15.20 -3.85 15.01
N VAL A 218 14.66 -3.15 14.02
CA VAL A 218 15.27 -1.93 13.45
C VAL A 218 15.38 -0.84 14.53
N THR A 219 14.32 -0.62 15.31
CA THR A 219 14.32 0.41 16.35
C THR A 219 15.23 0.06 17.54
N GLY A 220 15.25 -1.21 17.95
CA GLY A 220 16.15 -1.70 19.01
C GLY A 220 17.62 -1.50 18.64
N SER A 221 18.02 -1.92 17.44
CA SER A 221 19.41 -1.77 16.97
C SER A 221 19.87 -0.30 16.87
N LYS A 222 18.98 0.62 16.47
CA LYS A 222 19.28 2.07 16.42
C LYS A 222 19.48 2.65 17.82
N THR A 223 18.71 2.17 18.80
CA THR A 223 18.79 2.61 20.19
C THR A 223 20.12 2.17 20.82
N GLU A 224 20.52 0.92 20.65
CA GLU A 224 21.79 0.38 21.13
C GLU A 224 23.00 1.14 20.56
N LYS A 225 23.02 1.38 19.24
CA LYS A 225 24.09 2.16 18.59
C LYS A 225 24.20 3.58 19.15
N THR A 226 23.06 4.22 19.42
CA THR A 226 23.03 5.58 19.98
C THR A 226 23.59 5.62 21.40
N LEU A 227 23.31 4.60 22.22
CA LEU A 227 23.82 4.48 23.58
C LEU A 227 25.33 4.18 23.61
N SER A 228 25.79 3.23 22.80
CA SER A 228 27.22 2.88 22.68
C SER A 228 28.07 4.05 22.17
N GLY A 229 27.58 4.81 21.18
CA GLY A 229 28.26 5.99 20.67
C GLY A 229 28.37 7.15 21.67
N LYS A 230 27.42 7.27 22.61
CA LYS A 230 27.50 8.24 23.72
C LYS A 230 28.51 7.81 24.79
N GLN A 231 28.63 6.51 25.07
CA GLN A 231 29.61 6.00 26.03
C GLN A 231 31.05 6.15 25.52
N LYS A 232 31.31 5.99 24.21
CA LYS A 232 32.65 6.19 23.62
C LYS A 232 33.11 7.66 23.52
N LYS A 233 32.21 8.62 23.74
CA LYS A 233 32.49 10.08 23.68
C LYS A 233 32.60 10.73 25.07
N ARG A 234 32.50 9.94 26.14
CA ARG A 234 32.76 10.34 27.53
C ARG A 234 34.10 9.76 27.95
#